data_AF-A0A5X0DCZ4-F1
#
_entry.id   AF-A0A5X0DCZ4-F1
#
_cell.length_a   1.000
_cell.length_b   1.000
_cell.length_c   1.000
_cell.angle_alpha   90.00
_cell.angle_beta   90.00
_cell.angle_gamma   90.00
#
_symmetry.space_group_name_H-M   'P 1'
#
loop_
_entity.id
_entity.type
_entity.pdbx_description
1 polymer ?
#
loop_
_entity_poly.entity_id
_entity_poly.type
_entity_poly.pdbx_seq_one_letter_code
_entity_poly.pdbx_strand_id
1 'polypeptide(L)'
;MNKQTATTIFESLSSGVRLDVYRLLIKMGTEGMVAGEIASTLDIPPTNLSFHLKALTQAGMLTVEQEGRYQRYRANIPLMLDLIGWLTEECCSSHPEQCADFRSASSCSEAVLPPLNTTKKSKS
;
A
#
# COMPACT_ATOMS: atom_id res chain seq x y z
N MET A 1 6.57 3.08 12.52
CA MET A 1 7.49 3.26 11.36
C MET A 1 8.43 4.43 11.63
N ASN A 2 9.56 4.58 10.92
CA ASN A 2 10.41 5.78 11.01
C ASN A 2 10.50 6.51 9.65
N LYS A 3 10.96 7.77 9.67
CA LYS A 3 11.06 8.62 8.47
C LYS A 3 11.89 7.98 7.35
N GLN A 4 13.01 7.32 7.68
CA GLN A 4 13.88 6.73 6.66
C GLN A 4 13.16 5.60 5.89
N THR A 5 12.45 4.73 6.61
CA THR A 5 11.64 3.67 6.00
C THR A 5 10.52 4.26 5.14
N ALA A 6 9.81 5.28 5.64
CA ALA A 6 8.74 5.92 4.90
C ALA A 6 9.25 6.55 3.58
N THR A 7 10.38 7.27 3.62
CA THR A 7 11.00 7.84 2.42
C THR A 7 11.38 6.77 1.41
N THR A 8 12.00 5.65 1.84
CA THR A 8 12.33 4.54 0.95
C THR A 8 11.08 3.98 0.25
N ILE A 9 9.97 3.84 0.98
CA ILE A 9 8.70 3.40 0.40
C ILE A 9 8.21 4.41 -0.64
N PHE A 10 8.17 5.70 -0.31
CA PHE A 10 7.73 6.76 -1.23
C PHE A 10 8.58 6.81 -2.51
N GLU A 11 9.90 6.75 -2.39
CA GLU A 11 10.81 6.71 -3.54
C GLU A 11 10.54 5.48 -4.42
N SER A 12 10.29 4.32 -3.81
CA SER A 12 9.94 3.10 -4.55
C SER A 12 8.58 3.21 -5.26
N LEU A 13 7.63 3.98 -4.73
CA LEU A 13 6.31 4.16 -5.33
C LEU A 13 6.24 5.39 -6.26
N SER A 14 7.23 6.29 -6.25
CA SER A 14 7.30 7.45 -7.14
C SER A 14 7.74 7.08 -8.57
N SER A 15 6.99 6.15 -9.19
CA SER A 15 7.18 5.65 -10.55
C SER A 15 5.87 5.05 -11.04
N GLY A 16 5.38 5.51 -12.20
CA GLY A 16 4.11 5.03 -12.77
C GLY A 16 4.09 3.50 -12.92
N VAL A 17 5.14 2.93 -13.50
CA VAL A 17 5.25 1.48 -13.69
C VAL A 17 5.22 0.71 -12.36
N ARG A 18 5.91 1.20 -11.33
CA ARG A 18 5.93 0.54 -10.01
C ARG A 18 4.58 0.63 -9.31
N LEU A 19 3.86 1.74 -9.47
CA LEU A 19 2.48 1.87 -9.00
C LEU A 19 1.55 0.89 -9.70
N ASP A 20 1.66 0.75 -11.03
CA ASP A 20 0.82 -0.19 -11.79
C ASP A 20 1.07 -1.64 -11.35
N VAL A 21 2.34 -2.03 -11.19
CA VAL A 21 2.74 -3.35 -10.64
C VAL A 21 2.16 -3.56 -9.25
N TYR A 22 2.33 -2.59 -8.34
CA TYR A 22 1.84 -2.71 -6.96
C TYR A 22 0.31 -2.81 -6.90
N ARG A 23 -0.41 -2.00 -7.70
CA ARG A 23 -1.87 -2.03 -7.79
C ARG A 23 -2.40 -3.33 -8.38
N LEU A 24 -1.73 -3.87 -9.40
CA LEU A 24 -2.07 -5.19 -9.94
C LEU A 24 -1.92 -6.27 -8.86
N LEU A 25 -0.83 -6.25 -8.11
CA LEU A 25 -0.59 -7.25 -7.07
C LEU A 25 -1.53 -7.09 -5.85
N ILE A 26 -1.98 -5.87 -5.52
CA ILE A 26 -3.08 -5.67 -4.56
C ILE A 26 -4.35 -6.38 -5.04
N LYS A 27 -4.71 -6.22 -6.33
CA LYS A 27 -5.91 -6.85 -6.91
C LYS A 27 -5.85 -8.38 -6.85
N MET A 28 -4.66 -8.96 -6.96
CA MET A 28 -4.46 -10.40 -6.83
C MET A 28 -4.46 -10.91 -5.38
N GLY A 29 -4.32 -10.02 -4.41
CA GLY A 29 -4.29 -10.36 -2.98
C GLY A 29 -3.23 -11.43 -2.66
N THR A 30 -3.64 -12.42 -1.87
CA THR A 30 -2.78 -13.52 -1.41
C THR A 30 -2.42 -14.51 -2.50
N GLU A 31 -3.05 -14.47 -3.68
CA GLU A 31 -2.71 -15.35 -4.83
C GLU A 31 -1.52 -14.82 -5.63
N GLY A 32 -1.29 -13.50 -5.59
CA GLY A 32 -0.13 -12.86 -6.22
C GLY A 32 -0.01 -13.20 -7.71
N MET A 33 1.19 -13.03 -8.27
CA MET A 33 1.41 -13.25 -9.70
C MET A 33 2.88 -13.54 -10.00
N VAL A 34 3.18 -14.39 -10.99
CA VAL A 34 4.58 -14.62 -11.41
C VAL A 34 5.07 -13.52 -12.36
N ALA A 35 6.37 -13.25 -12.39
CA ALA A 35 6.94 -12.15 -13.18
C ALA A 35 6.51 -12.14 -14.67
N GLY A 36 6.42 -13.32 -15.31
CA GLY A 36 5.99 -13.42 -16.71
C GLY A 36 4.54 -12.99 -16.94
N GLU A 37 3.64 -13.33 -16.01
CA GLU A 37 2.23 -12.93 -16.06
C GLU A 37 2.09 -11.42 -15.80
N ILE A 38 2.86 -10.86 -14.87
CA ILE A 38 2.91 -9.41 -14.62
C ILE A 38 3.36 -8.67 -15.87
N ALA A 39 4.43 -9.14 -16.52
CA ALA A 39 4.96 -8.56 -17.76
C ALA A 39 3.90 -8.55 -18.87
N SER A 40 3.23 -9.68 -19.08
CA SER A 40 2.17 -9.80 -20.08
C SER A 40 0.95 -8.95 -19.75
N THR A 41 0.55 -8.86 -18.47
CA THR A 41 -0.66 -8.14 -18.05
C THR A 41 -0.50 -6.63 -18.19
N LEU A 42 0.71 -6.11 -17.94
CA LEU A 42 1.00 -4.68 -17.98
C LEU A 42 1.68 -4.23 -19.28
N ASP A 43 1.92 -5.16 -20.21
CA ASP A 43 2.67 -4.92 -21.46
C ASP A 43 4.06 -4.29 -21.21
N ILE A 44 4.81 -4.88 -20.27
CA ILE A 44 6.15 -4.40 -19.87
C ILE A 44 7.20 -5.43 -20.30
N PRO A 45 8.29 -5.02 -20.98
CA PRO A 45 9.40 -5.91 -21.30
C PRO A 45 9.98 -6.58 -20.04
N PRO A 46 10.27 -7.91 -20.05
CA PRO A 46 10.70 -8.65 -18.85
C PRO A 46 11.96 -8.09 -18.17
N THR A 47 12.91 -7.57 -18.94
CA THR A 47 14.15 -6.95 -18.43
C THR A 47 13.84 -5.66 -17.66
N ASN A 48 12.94 -4.82 -18.18
CA ASN A 48 12.50 -3.61 -17.52
C ASN A 48 11.69 -3.94 -16.25
N LEU A 49 10.78 -4.92 -16.35
CA LEU A 49 9.98 -5.35 -15.19
C LEU A 49 10.86 -5.87 -14.05
N SER A 50 11.89 -6.65 -14.35
CA SER A 50 12.80 -7.19 -13.33
C SER A 50 13.47 -6.10 -12.50
N PHE A 51 13.83 -4.97 -13.12
CA PHE A 51 14.37 -3.81 -12.42
C PHE A 51 13.35 -3.20 -11.44
N HIS A 52 12.09 -3.03 -11.89
CA HIS A 52 11.02 -2.50 -11.06
C HIS A 52 10.64 -3.44 -9.90
N LEU A 53 10.54 -4.75 -10.15
CA LEU A 53 10.27 -5.75 -9.13
C LEU A 53 11.37 -5.76 -8.06
N LYS A 54 12.65 -5.71 -8.49
CA LYS A 54 13.78 -5.64 -7.57
C LYS A 54 13.71 -4.39 -6.67
N ALA A 55 13.44 -3.22 -7.25
CA ALA A 55 13.33 -1.99 -6.48
C ALA A 55 12.20 -2.04 -5.44
N LEU A 56 11.04 -2.58 -5.82
CA LEU A 56 9.91 -2.73 -4.91
C LEU A 56 10.15 -3.77 -3.81
N THR A 57 10.77 -4.91 -4.13
CA THR A 57 11.16 -5.92 -3.12
C THR A 57 12.21 -5.37 -2.16
N GLN A 58 13.18 -4.60 -2.65
CA GLN A 58 14.20 -3.95 -1.80
C GLN A 58 13.58 -2.92 -0.83
N ALA A 59 12.55 -2.21 -1.26
CA ALA A 59 11.78 -1.30 -0.41
C ALA A 59 10.80 -2.02 0.54
N GLY A 60 10.70 -3.35 0.45
CA GLY A 60 9.77 -4.17 1.24
C GLY A 60 8.32 -4.12 0.75
N MET A 61 8.04 -3.40 -0.35
CA MET A 61 6.68 -3.25 -0.89
C MET A 61 6.15 -4.52 -1.55
N LEU A 62 7.04 -5.42 -1.98
CA LEU A 62 6.68 -6.74 -2.47
C LEU A 62 7.40 -7.83 -1.67
N THR A 63 6.71 -8.93 -1.45
CA THR A 63 7.35 -10.21 -1.10
C THR A 63 7.52 -11.05 -2.36
N VAL A 64 8.51 -11.93 -2.36
CA VAL A 64 8.81 -12.84 -3.46
C VAL A 64 9.06 -14.23 -2.92
N GLU A 65 8.48 -15.23 -3.58
CA GLU A 65 8.63 -16.64 -3.25
C GLU A 65 9.00 -17.42 -4.52
N GLN A 66 9.94 -18.36 -4.40
CA GLN A 66 10.34 -19.21 -5.50
C GLN A 66 9.34 -20.36 -5.69
N GLU A 67 8.75 -20.44 -6.87
CA GLU A 67 7.82 -21.49 -7.29
C GLU A 67 8.44 -22.28 -8.45
N GLY A 68 9.23 -23.30 -8.11
CA GLY A 68 10.04 -24.05 -9.07
C GLY A 68 11.07 -23.15 -9.77
N ARG A 69 10.87 -22.89 -11.07
CA ARG A 69 11.72 -22.00 -11.87
C ARG A 69 11.23 -20.55 -11.91
N TYR A 70 10.08 -20.26 -11.33
CA TYR A 70 9.44 -18.95 -11.37
C TYR A 70 9.56 -18.24 -10.02
N GLN A 71 9.38 -16.92 -10.05
CA GLN A 71 9.30 -16.08 -8.86
C GLN A 71 7.89 -15.49 -8.82
N ARG A 72 7.16 -15.78 -7.73
CA ARG A 72 5.82 -15.26 -7.47
C ARG A 72 5.92 -14.07 -6.54
N TYR A 73 5.30 -12.96 -6.95
CA TYR A 73 5.32 -11.70 -6.22
C TYR A 73 3.97 -11.43 -5.57
N ARG A 74 3.99 -10.84 -4.38
CA ARG A 74 2.78 -10.39 -3.66
C ARG A 74 2.98 -8.97 -3.15
N ALA A 75 1.91 -8.18 -3.13
CA ALA A 75 1.94 -6.88 -2.47
C ALA A 75 2.08 -7.06 -0.95
N ASN A 76 3.02 -6.35 -0.33
CA ASN A 76 3.11 -6.26 1.11
C ASN A 76 2.08 -5.21 1.60
N ILE A 77 0.84 -5.65 1.73
CA ILE A 77 -0.27 -4.82 2.22
C ILE A 77 -0.07 -4.43 3.70
N PRO A 78 0.40 -5.31 4.61
CA PRO A 78 0.70 -4.91 5.98
C PRO A 78 1.64 -3.71 6.08
N LEU A 79 2.73 -3.68 5.31
CA LEU A 79 3.67 -2.55 5.31
C LEU A 79 3.01 -1.24 4.82
N MET A 80 2.11 -1.33 3.84
CA MET A 80 1.35 -0.16 3.38
C MET A 80 0.38 0.34 4.46
N LEU A 81 -0.29 -0.56 5.19
CA LEU A 81 -1.15 -0.19 6.31
C LEU A 81 -0.34 0.47 7.44
N ASP A 82 0.86 -0.03 7.73
CA ASP A 82 1.77 0.60 8.70
C ASP A 82 2.20 2.00 8.26
N LEU A 83 2.46 2.22 6.96
CA LEU A 83 2.78 3.54 6.42
C LEU A 83 1.59 4.49 6.56
N ILE A 84 0.39 4.06 6.18
CA ILE A 84 -0.84 4.85 6.31
C ILE A 84 -1.06 5.20 7.78
N GLY A 85 -0.98 4.22 8.68
CA GLY A 85 -1.12 4.41 10.12
C GLY A 85 -0.15 5.46 10.64
N TRP A 86 1.14 5.34 10.28
CA TRP A 86 2.18 6.31 10.67
C TRP A 86 1.92 7.73 10.14
N LEU A 87 1.43 7.87 8.90
CA LEU A 87 1.09 9.19 8.34
C LEU A 87 -0.12 9.84 9.04
N THR A 88 -0.97 9.02 9.65
CA THR A 88 -2.23 9.48 10.28
C THR A 88 -2.20 9.44 11.81
N GLU A 89 -1.08 9.08 12.43
CA GLU A 89 -0.98 8.84 13.88
C GLU A 89 -1.39 10.07 14.71
N GLU A 90 -1.10 11.26 14.21
CA GLU A 90 -1.44 12.54 14.86
C GLU A 90 -2.62 13.26 14.19
N CYS A 91 -3.33 12.62 13.25
CA CYS A 91 -4.46 13.23 12.55
C CYS A 91 -5.52 13.71 13.54
N CYS A 92 -5.96 14.96 13.36
CA CYS A 92 -6.99 15.62 14.17
C CYS A 92 -6.63 15.79 15.65
N SER A 93 -5.47 15.30 16.13
CA SER A 93 -4.91 15.50 17.46
C SER A 93 -5.99 15.59 18.57
N SER A 94 -6.15 16.73 19.24
CA SER A 94 -7.13 16.96 20.30
C SER A 94 -8.56 17.27 19.84
N HIS A 95 -8.83 17.21 18.53
CA HIS A 95 -10.07 17.65 17.85
C HIS A 95 -10.64 16.55 16.91
N PRO A 96 -11.05 15.39 17.45
CA PRO A 96 -11.52 14.25 16.65
C PRO A 96 -12.74 14.56 15.77
N GLU A 97 -13.51 15.61 16.07
CA GLU A 97 -14.62 16.07 15.25
C GLU A 97 -14.19 16.49 13.84
N GLN A 98 -12.98 17.02 13.66
CA GLN A 98 -12.48 17.43 12.34
C GLN A 98 -12.23 16.22 11.43
N CYS A 99 -11.89 15.07 12.02
CA CYS A 99 -11.73 13.83 11.27
C CYS A 99 -13.07 13.34 10.72
N ALA A 100 -14.21 13.67 11.33
CA ALA A 100 -15.51 13.34 10.76
C ALA A 100 -15.75 14.10 9.44
N ASP A 101 -15.39 15.38 9.40
CA ASP A 101 -15.51 16.21 8.20
C ASP A 101 -14.61 15.69 7.08
N PHE A 102 -13.32 15.41 7.38
CA PHE A 102 -12.40 14.85 6.39
C PHE A 102 -12.86 13.50 5.80
N ARG A 103 -13.47 12.62 6.63
CA ARG A 103 -14.05 11.36 6.14
C ARG A 103 -15.18 11.62 5.16
N SER A 104 -16.09 12.53 5.50
CA SER A 104 -17.25 12.88 4.68
C SER A 104 -16.83 13.46 3.32
N ALA A 105 -15.70 14.17 3.28
CA ALA A 105 -15.12 14.73 2.07
C ALA A 105 -14.27 13.72 1.27
N SER A 106 -13.89 12.59 1.87
CA SER A 106 -13.06 11.57 1.21
C SER A 106 -13.93 10.58 0.42
N SER A 107 -13.37 10.03 -0.66
CA SER A 107 -13.98 8.91 -1.39
C SER A 107 -13.60 7.54 -0.81
N CYS A 108 -12.94 7.50 0.36
CA CYS A 108 -12.58 6.23 1.00
C CYS A 108 -13.85 5.54 1.50
N SER A 109 -13.96 4.23 1.24
CA SER A 109 -15.08 3.45 1.76
C SER A 109 -15.08 3.46 3.28
N GLU A 110 -16.28 3.60 3.87
CA GLU A 110 -16.44 3.54 5.32
C GLU A 110 -15.89 2.22 5.91
N ALA A 111 -15.95 1.13 5.15
CA ALA A 111 -15.45 -0.18 5.56
C ALA A 111 -13.93 -0.25 5.79
N VAL A 112 -13.15 0.68 5.22
CA VAL A 112 -11.68 0.70 5.36
C VAL A 112 -11.17 1.84 6.23
N LEU A 113 -12.07 2.72 6.69
CA LEU A 113 -11.72 3.85 7.53
C LEU A 113 -11.82 3.48 9.02
N PRO A 114 -10.94 3.98 9.90
CA PRO A 114 -11.01 3.71 11.34
C PRO A 114 -12.38 4.10 11.95
N PRO A 115 -12.88 3.47 13.01
CA PRO A 115 -14.12 3.92 13.64
C PRO A 115 -13.97 5.34 14.21
N LEU A 116 -15.00 6.17 14.07
CA LEU A 116 -15.05 7.46 14.78
C LEU A 116 -15.23 7.17 16.28
N ASN A 117 -14.28 7.62 17.10
CA ASN A 117 -14.44 7.67 18.55
C ASN A 117 -15.48 8.74 18.91
N THR A 118 -16.75 8.41 18.73
CA THR A 118 -17.87 9.19 19.24
C THR A 118 -18.00 8.90 20.72
N THR A 119 -17.12 9.46 21.55
CA THR A 119 -17.47 9.66 22.96
C THR A 119 -18.66 10.59 22.97
N LYS A 120 -19.86 9.99 23.01
CA LYS A 120 -21.10 10.67 23.38
C LYS A 120 -20.75 11.48 24.62
N LYS A 121 -20.73 12.81 24.51
CA LYS A 121 -20.95 13.67 25.68
C LYS A 121 -22.30 13.25 26.24
N SER A 122 -22.27 12.34 27.21
CA SER A 122 -23.39 12.09 28.10
C SER A 122 -23.72 13.42 28.74
N LYS A 123 -24.75 14.10 28.24
CA LYS A 123 -25.45 15.12 29.00
C LYS A 123 -25.99 14.41 30.24
N SER A 124 -25.38 14.66 31.38
CA SER A 124 -26.02 14.57 32.69
C SER A 124 -25.52 15.72 33.55
#